data_AF-W4ALJ5-F1
#
_entry.id   AF-W4ALJ5-F1
#
_cell.length_a   1.000
_cell.length_b   1.000
_cell.length_c   1.000
_cell.angle_alpha   90.00
_cell.angle_beta   90.00
_cell.angle_gamma   90.00
#
_symmetry.space_group_name_H-M   'P 1'
#
loop_
_entity.id
_entity.type
_entity.pdbx_description
1 polymer ?
#
loop_
_entity_poly.entity_id
_entity_poly.type
_entity_poly.pdbx_seq_one_letter_code
_entity_poly.pdbx_strand_id
1 'polypeptide(L)'
;MLASLALKHAGVWLYYDYPAKYDSDSTWRVNDQGEIRPEMFSFLFAAESANGLVVGVQWMGAEGENVSLLSVSDDAITDLGLEYGRYMSPI
;
A
#
# COMPACT_ATOMS: atom_id res chain seq x y z
N MET A 1 -6.60 -14.53 3.20
CA MET A 1 -5.69 -13.80 4.11
C MET A 1 -5.81 -12.31 3.81
N LEU A 2 -5.59 -11.43 4.78
CA LEU A 2 -5.74 -9.99 4.59
C LEU A 2 -4.56 -9.26 5.23
N ALA A 3 -4.01 -8.29 4.50
CA ALA A 3 -3.11 -7.28 5.02
C ALA A 3 -3.77 -5.92 4.82
N SER A 4 -3.57 -4.99 5.75
CA SER A 4 -4.21 -3.68 5.66
C SER A 4 -3.24 -2.59 6.10
N LEU A 5 -3.23 -1.48 5.37
CA LEU A 5 -2.68 -0.23 5.86
C LEU A 5 -3.73 0.43 6.75
N ALA A 6 -3.39 0.66 8.03
CA ALA A 6 -4.28 1.32 8.98
C ALA A 6 -3.81 2.75 9.24
N LEU A 7 -4.72 3.72 9.12
CA LEU A 7 -4.47 5.13 9.41
C LEU A 7 -5.47 5.64 10.46
N LYS A 8 -4.99 6.35 11.47
CA LYS A 8 -5.84 7.03 12.44
C LYS A 8 -6.12 8.45 11.95
N HIS A 9 -7.37 8.74 11.58
CA HIS A 9 -7.81 10.04 11.09
C HIS A 9 -9.01 10.53 11.93
N ALA A 10 -9.01 11.79 12.36
CA ALA A 10 -10.09 12.37 13.20
C ALA A 10 -10.54 11.53 14.43
N GLY A 11 -9.64 10.68 14.96
CA GLY A 11 -9.94 9.80 16.09
C GLY A 11 -10.50 8.42 15.71
N VAL A 12 -10.84 8.18 14.44
CA VAL A 12 -11.27 6.89 13.90
C VAL A 12 -10.12 6.18 13.18
N TRP A 13 -10.20 4.85 13.07
CA TRP A 13 -9.28 4.05 12.27
C TRP A 13 -9.90 3.79 10.90
N LEU A 14 -9.14 4.10 9.86
CA LEU A 14 -9.46 3.80 8.47
C LEU A 14 -8.48 2.76 7.95
N TYR A 15 -8.93 1.92 7.02
CA TYR A 15 -8.17 0.79 6.50
C TYR A 15 -8.18 0.79 4.97
N TYR A 16 -7.01 0.55 4.39
CA TYR A 16 -6.86 0.22 2.98
C TYR A 16 -6.36 -1.23 2.87
N ASP A 17 -7.20 -2.07 2.30
CA ASP A 17 -7.04 -3.53 2.32
C ASP A 17 -6.28 -4.03 1.08
N TYR A 18 -5.30 -4.87 1.32
CA TYR A 18 -4.60 -5.68 0.32
C TYR A 18 -5.12 -7.12 0.38
N PRO A 19 -6.17 -7.46 -0.38
CA PRO A 19 -6.72 -8.82 -0.37
C PRO A 19 -5.69 -9.81 -0.93
N ALA A 20 -5.47 -10.91 -0.22
CA ALA A 20 -4.58 -11.95 -0.69
C ALA A 20 -5.15 -12.69 -1.91
N LYS A 21 -4.27 -13.01 -2.87
CA LYS A 21 -4.53 -14.01 -3.90
C LYS A 21 -3.59 -15.18 -3.67
N TYR A 22 -4.11 -16.22 -3.03
CA TYR A 22 -3.27 -17.33 -2.59
C TYR A 22 -2.74 -18.17 -3.76
N ASP A 23 -1.42 -18.23 -3.85
CA ASP A 23 -0.61 -19.26 -4.49
C ASP A 23 0.37 -19.80 -3.42
N SER A 24 0.79 -21.06 -3.53
CA SER A 24 1.68 -21.69 -2.55
C SER A 24 2.99 -20.92 -2.34
N ASP A 25 3.49 -20.23 -3.37
CA ASP A 25 4.74 -19.48 -3.29
C ASP A 25 4.54 -17.95 -3.25
N SER A 26 3.32 -17.44 -3.43
CA SER A 26 3.04 -15.99 -3.58
C SER A 26 1.61 -15.63 -3.20
N THR A 27 1.44 -14.86 -2.12
CA THR A 27 0.11 -14.44 -1.61
C THR A 27 -0.24 -13.00 -1.97
N TRP A 28 0.70 -12.07 -1.79
CA TRP A 28 0.57 -10.65 -2.09
C TRP A 28 1.63 -10.18 -3.09
N ARG A 29 2.85 -10.72 -3.00
CA ARG A 29 3.94 -10.49 -3.95
C ARG A 29 4.66 -11.80 -4.27
N VAL A 30 5.44 -11.78 -5.36
CA VAL A 30 6.31 -12.89 -5.74
C VAL A 30 7.25 -13.27 -4.59
N ASN A 31 7.37 -14.57 -4.32
CA ASN A 31 8.26 -15.16 -3.32
C ASN A 31 8.04 -14.64 -1.89
N ASP A 32 6.81 -14.28 -1.52
CA ASP A 32 6.52 -13.87 -0.15
C ASP A 32 6.23 -15.03 0.80
N GLN A 33 5.96 -16.25 0.28
CA GLN A 33 5.62 -17.42 1.09
C GLN A 33 4.46 -17.13 2.08
N GLY A 34 3.58 -16.18 1.73
CA GLY A 34 2.49 -15.72 2.61
C GLY A 34 2.92 -14.77 3.73
N GLU A 35 4.10 -14.17 3.67
CA GLU A 35 4.57 -13.18 4.63
C GLU A 35 4.44 -11.74 4.12
N ILE A 36 3.86 -10.89 4.96
CA ILE A 36 3.84 -9.45 4.78
C ILE A 36 4.48 -8.79 5.99
N ARG A 37 5.38 -7.83 5.77
CA ARG A 37 6.14 -7.18 6.83
C ARG A 37 6.12 -5.66 6.63
N PRO A 38 6.06 -4.85 7.69
CA PRO A 38 6.02 -3.40 7.58
C PRO A 38 7.18 -2.80 6.76
N GLU A 39 8.36 -3.44 6.79
CA GLU A 39 9.57 -2.99 6.07
C GLU A 39 9.43 -3.11 4.55
N MET A 40 8.42 -3.83 4.06
CA MET A 40 8.08 -3.86 2.63
C MET A 40 7.45 -2.54 2.18
N PHE A 41 7.00 -1.69 3.10
CA PHE A 41 6.32 -0.43 2.80
C PHE A 41 7.18 0.77 3.19
N SER A 42 7.11 1.83 2.40
CA SER A 42 7.69 3.13 2.72
C SER A 42 6.68 4.23 2.47
N PHE A 43 6.50 5.13 3.45
CA PHE A 43 5.69 6.34 3.25
C PHE A 43 6.57 7.39 2.59
N LEU A 44 6.19 7.81 1.39
CA LEU A 44 6.94 8.80 0.61
C LEU A 44 6.62 10.23 1.06
N PHE A 45 5.33 10.50 1.29
CA PHE A 45 4.84 11.78 1.80
C PHE A 45 3.45 11.62 2.42
N ALA A 46 3.07 12.60 3.23
CA ALA A 46 1.70 12.87 3.65
C ALA A 46 1.47 14.37 3.47
N ALA A 47 0.49 14.75 2.65
CA ALA A 47 0.28 16.14 2.25
C ALA A 47 -1.19 16.53 2.29
N GLU A 48 -1.48 17.68 2.88
CA GLU A 48 -2.82 18.26 2.87
C GLU A 48 -3.09 18.94 1.53
N SER A 49 -4.23 18.65 0.93
CA SER A 49 -4.71 19.27 -0.31
C SER A 49 -6.05 19.97 -0.08
N ALA A 50 -6.55 20.68 -1.10
CA ALA A 50 -7.90 21.26 -1.04
C ALA A 50 -9.01 20.20 -0.87
N ASN A 51 -8.72 18.93 -1.18
CA ASN A 51 -9.66 17.80 -1.11
C ASN A 51 -9.37 16.87 0.09
N GLY A 52 -8.50 17.25 1.02
CA GLY A 52 -8.10 16.44 2.18
C GLY A 52 -6.68 15.90 2.07
N LEU A 53 -6.37 14.95 2.96
CA LEU A 53 -5.04 14.35 3.11
C LEU A 53 -4.76 13.34 1.99
N VAL A 54 -3.58 13.44 1.38
CA VAL A 54 -3.05 12.45 0.43
C VAL A 54 -1.77 11.84 0.99
N VAL A 55 -1.69 10.51 0.94
CA VAL A 55 -0.53 9.74 1.39
C VAL A 55 0.08 8.99 0.20
N GLY A 56 1.37 9.21 -0.07
CA GLY A 56 2.13 8.41 -1.02
C GLY A 56 2.73 7.20 -0.32
N VAL A 57 2.40 5.99 -0.79
CA VAL A 57 2.89 4.72 -0.23
C VAL A 57 3.63 3.95 -1.30
N GLN A 58 4.89 3.63 -1.05
CA GLN A 58 5.66 2.69 -1.84
C GLN A 58 5.57 1.30 -1.21
N TRP A 59 5.36 0.28 -2.04
CA TRP A 59 5.43 -1.12 -1.68
C TRP A 59 6.53 -1.83 -2.49
N MET A 60 7.49 -2.41 -1.78
CA MET A 60 8.62 -3.16 -2.32
C MET A 60 8.24 -4.62 -2.58
N GLY A 61 8.25 -4.98 -3.86
CA GLY A 61 8.12 -6.34 -4.38
C GLY A 61 9.47 -7.05 -4.47
N ALA A 62 9.46 -8.31 -4.94
CA ALA A 62 10.69 -9.04 -5.23
C ALA A 62 11.42 -8.53 -6.49
N GLU A 63 10.66 -7.99 -7.46
CA GLU A 63 11.15 -7.61 -8.78
C GLU A 63 10.94 -6.11 -9.08
N GLY A 64 10.73 -5.30 -8.05
CA GLY A 64 10.44 -3.88 -8.25
C GLY A 64 9.66 -3.26 -7.11
N GLU A 65 9.27 -2.02 -7.31
CA GLU A 65 8.42 -1.26 -6.40
C GLU A 65 7.17 -0.76 -7.12
N ASN A 66 6.08 -0.64 -6.38
CA ASN A 66 4.87 0.05 -6.80
C ASN A 66 4.60 1.20 -5.85
N VAL A 67 4.08 2.31 -6.37
CA VAL A 67 3.66 3.46 -5.57
C VAL A 67 2.19 3.71 -5.80
N SER A 68 1.43 3.75 -4.70
CA SER A 68 0.03 4.15 -4.66
C SER A 68 -0.10 5.53 -4.03
N LEU A 69 -1.03 6.34 -4.54
CA LEU A 69 -1.42 7.61 -3.95
C LEU A 69 -2.80 7.44 -3.35
N LEU A 70 -2.87 7.51 -2.02
CA LEU A 70 -4.07 7.23 -1.24
C LEU A 70 -4.67 8.55 -0.76
N SER A 71 -5.90 8.83 -1.19
CA SER A 71 -6.71 9.92 -0.66
C SER A 71 -7.42 9.46 0.60
N VAL A 72 -7.41 10.30 1.64
CA VAL A 72 -8.02 10.02 2.94
C VAL A 72 -9.17 11.00 3.15
N SER A 73 -10.38 10.47 3.27
CA SER A 73 -11.57 11.22 3.71
C SER A 73 -11.95 10.82 5.14
N ASP A 74 -13.03 11.40 5.67
CA ASP A 74 -13.55 11.06 7.00
C ASP A 74 -13.97 9.58 7.12
N ASP A 75 -14.38 8.95 6.01
CA ASP A 75 -15.00 7.62 6.00
C ASP A 75 -14.11 6.52 5.39
N ALA A 76 -13.17 6.87 4.50
CA ALA A 76 -12.45 5.88 3.72
C ALA A 76 -11.06 6.34 3.23
N ILE A 77 -10.22 5.35 2.94
CA ILE A 77 -8.99 5.51 2.15
C ILE A 77 -9.29 5.04 0.73
N THR A 78 -9.06 5.89 -0.26
CA THR A 78 -9.31 5.60 -1.68
C THR A 78 -8.01 5.72 -2.47
N ASP A 79 -7.66 4.70 -3.26
CA ASP A 79 -6.56 4.79 -4.22
C ASP A 79 -6.96 5.72 -5.38
N LEU A 80 -6.12 6.71 -5.68
CA LEU A 80 -6.34 7.65 -6.77
C LEU A 80 -6.14 7.02 -8.17
N GLY A 81 -5.66 5.77 -8.25
CA GLY A 81 -5.43 5.05 -9.50
C GLY A 81 -4.28 5.63 -10.33
N LEU A 82 -3.37 6.37 -9.69
CA LEU A 82 -2.17 6.90 -10.30
C LEU A 82 -1.06 5.87 -10.17
N GLU A 83 -0.75 5.19 -11.27
CA GLU A 83 0.22 4.11 -11.29
C GLU A 83 1.64 4.65 -11.49
N TYR A 84 2.51 4.37 -10.52
CA TYR A 84 3.95 4.43 -10.70
C TYR A 84 4.56 3.13 -10.21
N GLY A 85 5.43 2.55 -11.03
CA GLY A 85 6.18 1.37 -10.65
C GLY A 85 7.53 1.37 -11.34
N ARG A 86 8.49 0.75 -10.69
CA ARG A 86 9.83 0.56 -11.24
C ARG A 86 10.22 -0.90 -11.10
N TYR A 87 10.38 -1.56 -12.24
CA TYR A 87 10.98 -2.87 -12.30
C TYR A 87 12.45 -2.81 -11.91
N MET A 88 12.88 -3.77 -11.10
CA MET A 88 14.26 -3.96 -10.70
C MET A 88 14.64 -5.40 -11.02
N SER A 89 15.78 -5.60 -11.68
CA SER A 89 16.26 -6.95 -11.99
C SER A 89 16.25 -7.80 -10.71
N PRO A 90 15.81 -9.06 -10.77
CA PRO A 90 15.95 -9.99 -9.66
C PRO A 90 17.40 -9.99 -9.17
N ILE A 91 17.57 -9.95 -7.86
CA ILE A 91 18.87 -10.05 -7.18
C ILE A 91 19.28 -11.52 -7.13
#